data_AF-A0A6C1KL07-F1
#
_entry.id   AF-A0A6C1KL07-F1
#
_cell.length_a   1.000
_cell.length_b   1.000
_cell.length_c   1.000
_cell.angle_alpha   90.00
_cell.angle_beta   90.00
_cell.angle_gamma   90.00
#
_symmetry.space_group_name_H-M   'P 1'
#
loop_
_entity.id
_entity.type
_entity.pdbx_description
1 polymer ?
#
loop_
_entity_poly.entity_id
_entity_poly.type
_entity_poly.pdbx_seq_one_letter_code
_entity_poly.pdbx_strand_id
1 'polypeptide(L)'
;MKFSASPWQKICQEIPERKKQVCVLTQVLGVENQAIAKVDIVEMQDEPKKRINISVPLGMRLQPGLRITLDKDPVNIPFVLCQPIQGGGATCIGDLEVDGSFIAKFRKANAVYLQMVNGTGRTLSLPISNADFGKAYDGPGMDAKVAMEQERKRMEEARAAAQQQEEQGKAALLKKGQELERAKAQGAQ
;
A
#
# COMPACT_ATOMS: atom_id res chain seq x y z
N MET A 1 9.69 -6.65 -13.63
CA MET A 1 8.72 -6.34 -12.57
C MET A 1 9.24 -5.11 -11.86
N LYS A 2 8.60 -3.96 -12.06
CA LYS A 2 8.97 -2.69 -11.44
C LYS A 2 8.30 -2.60 -10.08
N PHE A 3 9.06 -2.39 -9.01
CA PHE A 3 8.49 -2.17 -7.68
C PHE A 3 8.33 -0.68 -7.39
N SER A 4 7.38 -0.36 -6.52
CA SER A 4 7.18 1.00 -6.01
C SER A 4 6.88 0.98 -4.51
N ALA A 5 7.26 2.05 -3.82
CA ALA A 5 6.91 2.29 -2.43
C ALA A 5 6.54 3.76 -2.29
N SER A 6 5.42 4.06 -1.63
CA SER A 6 5.06 5.43 -1.28
C SER A 6 6.06 5.99 -0.25
N PRO A 7 6.17 7.32 -0.11
CA PRO A 7 6.78 7.91 1.06
C PRO A 7 6.09 7.40 2.34
N TRP A 8 6.85 7.34 3.44
CA TRP A 8 6.27 7.05 4.75
C TRP A 8 5.40 8.22 5.21
N GLN A 9 4.21 7.91 5.69
CA GLN A 9 3.31 8.89 6.30
C GLN A 9 3.05 8.52 7.74
N LYS A 10 3.22 9.47 8.66
CA LYS A 10 2.83 9.31 10.06
C LYS A 10 1.53 10.07 10.29
N ILE A 11 0.50 9.37 10.72
CA ILE A 11 -0.81 9.94 11.05
C ILE A 11 -1.07 9.68 12.53
N CYS A 12 -1.39 10.72 13.29
CA CYS A 12 -1.68 10.60 14.71
C CYS A 12 -3.12 11.04 15.00
N GLN A 13 -3.75 10.35 15.94
CA GLN A 13 -5.10 10.62 16.41
C GLN A 13 -5.17 10.42 17.91
N GLU A 14 -5.86 11.31 18.62
CA GLU A 14 -6.25 11.08 20.01
C GLU A 14 -7.46 10.14 20.06
N ILE A 15 -7.38 9.12 20.92
CA ILE A 15 -8.51 8.24 21.25
C ILE A 15 -9.16 8.80 22.52
N PRO A 16 -10.32 9.51 22.42
CA PRO A 16 -10.91 10.22 23.54
C PRO A 16 -11.23 9.32 24.74
N GLU A 17 -11.64 8.08 24.47
CA GLU A 17 -12.04 7.10 25.48
C GLU A 17 -10.86 6.65 26.34
N ARG A 18 -9.65 6.65 25.76
CA ARG A 18 -8.42 6.19 26.44
C ARG A 18 -7.51 7.33 26.88
N LYS A 19 -7.79 8.57 26.45
CA LYS A 19 -6.91 9.74 26.63
C LYS A 19 -5.48 9.47 26.18
N LYS A 20 -5.33 8.66 25.13
CA LYS A 20 -4.04 8.26 24.55
C LYS A 20 -3.99 8.64 23.09
N GLN A 21 -2.86 9.14 22.64
CA GLN A 21 -2.59 9.29 21.22
C GLN A 21 -2.20 7.93 20.60
N VAL A 22 -2.72 7.65 19.41
CA VAL A 22 -2.27 6.57 18.55
C VAL A 22 -1.69 7.17 17.28
N CYS A 23 -0.49 6.74 16.92
CA CYS A 23 0.16 7.10 15.68
C CYS A 23 0.31 5.85 14.79
N VAL A 24 0.01 6.01 13.51
CA VAL A 24 0.17 4.99 12.49
C VAL A 24 1.16 5.51 11.46
N LEU A 25 2.26 4.79 11.29
CA LEU A 25 3.16 4.97 10.15
C LEU A 25 2.75 4.03 9.04
N THR A 26 2.43 4.59 7.87
CA THR A 26 1.96 3.85 6.70
C THR A 26 2.96 3.97 5.54
N GLN A 27 3.19 2.85 4.86
CA GLN A 27 3.76 2.81 3.51
C GLN A 27 2.97 1.85 2.62
N VAL A 28 2.66 2.29 1.40
CA VAL A 28 2.01 1.46 0.37
C VAL A 28 3.07 0.95 -0.59
N LEU A 29 3.08 -0.37 -0.79
CA LEU A 29 3.98 -1.06 -1.70
C LEU A 29 3.21 -1.47 -2.94
N GLY A 30 3.83 -1.29 -4.10
CA GLY A 30 3.24 -1.58 -5.38
C GLY A 30 4.14 -2.38 -6.30
N VAL A 31 3.50 -2.92 -7.33
CA VAL A 31 4.14 -3.56 -8.46
C VAL A 31 3.53 -2.99 -9.72
N GLU A 32 4.39 -2.59 -10.65
CA GLU A 32 4.03 -1.79 -11.82
C GLU A 32 3.23 -0.55 -11.38
N ASN A 33 1.95 -0.47 -11.74
CA ASN A 33 1.06 0.63 -11.39
C ASN A 33 -0.05 0.21 -10.40
N GLN A 34 0.13 -0.89 -9.68
CA GLN A 34 -0.88 -1.43 -8.76
C GLN A 34 -0.34 -1.50 -7.33
N ALA A 35 -1.15 -1.05 -6.36
CA ALA A 35 -0.88 -1.25 -4.94
C ALA A 35 -1.12 -2.71 -4.56
N ILE A 36 -0.14 -3.34 -3.92
CA ILE A 36 -0.16 -4.77 -3.57
C ILE A 36 -0.16 -4.97 -2.05
N ALA A 37 0.49 -4.10 -1.30
CA ALA A 37 0.50 -4.21 0.16
C ALA A 37 0.47 -2.83 0.82
N LYS A 38 -0.13 -2.77 2.01
CA LYS A 38 -0.02 -1.63 2.92
C LYS A 38 0.62 -2.09 4.21
N VAL A 39 1.71 -1.45 4.61
CA VAL A 39 2.43 -1.73 5.85
C VAL A 39 2.16 -0.60 6.83
N ASP A 40 1.59 -0.96 7.99
CA ASP A 40 1.24 -0.05 9.07
C ASP A 40 2.03 -0.41 10.34
N ILE A 41 2.78 0.54 10.88
CA ILE A 41 3.39 0.45 12.21
C ILE A 41 2.57 1.30 13.15
N VAL A 42 1.91 0.66 14.11
CA VAL A 42 0.98 1.28 15.05
C VAL A 42 1.67 1.44 16.40
N GLU A 43 1.66 2.67 16.89
CA GLU A 43 2.22 3.07 18.18
C GLU A 43 1.13 3.73 19.02
N MET A 44 1.02 3.31 20.28
CA MET A 44 0.13 3.92 21.25
C MET A 44 0.96 4.61 22.32
N GLN A 45 0.53 5.80 22.72
CA GLN A 45 1.18 6.56 23.77
C GLN A 45 1.32 5.73 25.06
N ASP A 46 2.51 5.82 25.66
CA ASP A 46 2.92 5.11 26.87
C ASP A 46 2.84 3.57 26.77
N GLU A 47 2.74 3.01 25.56
CA GLU A 47 2.82 1.56 25.35
C GLU A 47 4.20 1.18 24.78
N PRO A 48 4.97 0.32 25.47
CA PRO A 48 6.27 -0.13 24.97
C PRO A 48 6.12 -1.01 23.71
N LYS A 49 5.03 -1.80 23.69
CA LYS A 49 4.65 -2.69 22.59
C LYS A 49 4.04 -1.90 21.44
N LYS A 50 4.39 -2.29 20.23
CA LYS A 50 3.95 -1.70 18.96
C LYS A 50 3.40 -2.83 18.11
N ARG A 51 2.62 -2.50 17.08
CA ARG A 51 2.07 -3.52 16.18
C ARG A 51 2.42 -3.23 14.73
N ILE A 52 2.74 -4.28 13.99
CA ILE A 52 2.87 -4.23 12.54
C ILE A 52 1.62 -4.87 11.97
N ASN A 53 0.87 -4.09 11.20
CA ASN A 53 -0.31 -4.54 10.47
C ASN A 53 0.00 -4.48 8.97
N ILE A 54 -0.19 -5.59 8.26
CA ILE A 54 0.08 -5.66 6.83
C ILE A 54 -1.18 -6.10 6.11
N SER A 55 -1.71 -5.24 5.27
CA SER A 55 -2.87 -5.54 4.43
C SER A 55 -2.42 -5.94 3.03
N VAL A 56 -2.93 -7.06 2.53
CA VAL A 56 -2.69 -7.55 1.17
C VAL A 56 -4.02 -8.03 0.54
N PRO A 57 -4.15 -8.01 -0.79
CA PRO A 57 -5.35 -8.52 -1.46
C PRO A 57 -5.46 -10.04 -1.32
N LEU A 58 -6.64 -10.56 -1.68
CA LEU A 58 -6.81 -12.00 -1.91
C LEU A 58 -5.86 -12.53 -3.00
N GLY A 59 -5.62 -13.84 -2.95
CA GLY A 59 -4.73 -14.54 -3.86
C GLY A 59 -3.38 -14.92 -3.24
N MET A 60 -3.13 -14.50 -1.99
CA MET A 60 -2.00 -14.95 -1.17
C MET A 60 -2.41 -16.18 -0.33
N ARG A 61 -1.45 -17.08 -0.08
CA ARG A 61 -1.67 -18.30 0.72
C ARG A 61 -1.72 -17.94 2.20
N LEU A 62 -2.71 -18.48 2.89
CA LEU A 62 -2.89 -18.30 4.34
C LEU A 62 -1.70 -18.81 5.16
N GLN A 63 -1.09 -19.93 4.74
CA GLN A 63 0.13 -20.47 5.32
C GLN A 63 1.23 -20.45 4.24
N PRO A 64 2.46 -19.97 4.55
CA PRO A 64 2.99 -19.65 5.89
C PRO A 64 2.60 -18.26 6.44
N GLY A 65 1.79 -17.49 5.70
CA GLY A 65 1.48 -16.11 6.04
C GLY A 65 2.40 -15.11 5.37
N LEU A 66 2.62 -13.98 6.03
CA LEU A 66 3.52 -12.93 5.58
C LEU A 66 4.87 -13.06 6.28
N ARG A 67 5.90 -12.44 5.72
CA ARG A 67 7.22 -12.37 6.35
C ARG A 67 7.86 -11.02 6.06
N ILE A 68 8.34 -10.35 7.09
CA ILE A 68 9.29 -9.24 6.92
C ILE A 68 10.70 -9.79 7.09
N THR A 69 11.61 -9.46 6.18
CA THR A 69 13.04 -9.76 6.33
C THR A 69 13.80 -8.45 6.50
N LEU A 70 14.53 -8.32 7.60
CA LEU A 70 15.46 -7.21 7.86
C LEU A 70 16.87 -7.71 7.55
N ASP A 71 17.46 -7.23 6.45
CA ASP A 71 18.70 -7.74 5.87
C ASP A 71 18.66 -9.26 5.62
N LYS A 72 19.04 -10.07 6.60
CA LYS A 72 19.03 -11.55 6.54
C LYS A 72 18.17 -12.20 7.62
N ASP A 73 17.51 -11.41 8.47
CA ASP A 73 16.74 -11.88 9.61
C ASP A 73 15.25 -11.93 9.25
N PRO A 74 14.67 -13.11 8.98
CA PRO A 74 13.26 -13.25 8.67
C PRO A 74 12.40 -13.23 9.95
N VAL A 75 11.27 -12.54 9.86
CA VAL A 75 10.25 -12.47 10.91
C VAL A 75 8.91 -12.81 10.28
N ASN A 76 8.32 -13.93 10.72
CA ASN A 76 7.02 -14.38 10.21
C ASN A 76 5.89 -13.59 10.86
N ILE A 77 4.88 -13.27 10.06
CA ILE A 77 3.71 -12.49 10.44
C ILE A 77 2.47 -13.29 10.03
N PRO A 78 1.75 -13.90 10.98
CA PRO A 78 0.57 -14.69 10.67
C PRO A 78 -0.58 -13.80 10.17
N PHE A 79 -1.40 -14.33 9.27
CA PHE A 79 -2.69 -13.72 8.97
C PHE A 79 -3.63 -13.87 10.16
N VAL A 80 -4.30 -12.78 10.54
CA VAL A 80 -5.26 -12.75 11.67
C VAL A 80 -6.71 -12.58 11.21
N LEU A 81 -6.95 -11.93 10.08
CA LEU A 81 -8.30 -11.71 9.55
C LEU A 81 -8.25 -11.45 8.05
N CYS A 82 -9.26 -11.94 7.32
CA CYS A 82 -9.58 -11.43 5.99
C CYS A 82 -10.99 -10.85 6.01
N GLN A 83 -11.17 -9.63 5.51
CA GLN A 83 -12.45 -8.92 5.51
C GLN A 83 -12.82 -8.38 4.11
N PRO A 84 -14.11 -8.41 3.73
CA PRO A 84 -14.58 -7.83 2.47
C PRO A 84 -14.28 -6.33 2.38
N ILE A 85 -14.05 -5.83 1.17
CA ILE A 85 -13.94 -4.39 0.89
C ILE A 85 -15.16 -3.91 0.08
N GLN A 86 -15.53 -2.63 0.26
CA GLN A 86 -16.58 -2.02 -0.53
C GLN A 86 -16.19 -2.01 -2.02
N GLY A 87 -17.12 -2.39 -2.90
CA GLY A 87 -16.86 -2.53 -4.33
C GLY A 87 -16.37 -3.92 -4.77
N GLY A 88 -16.29 -4.89 -3.84
CA GLY A 88 -15.98 -6.29 -4.13
C GLY A 88 -14.53 -6.67 -3.84
N GLY A 89 -14.28 -7.96 -3.62
CA GLY A 89 -12.99 -8.49 -3.16
C GLY A 89 -12.86 -8.48 -1.63
N ALA A 90 -11.66 -8.78 -1.14
CA ALA A 90 -11.34 -8.75 0.28
C ALA A 90 -9.87 -8.38 0.51
N THR A 91 -9.58 -7.90 1.71
CA THR A 91 -8.22 -7.66 2.22
C THR A 91 -7.91 -8.64 3.33
N CYS A 92 -6.73 -9.23 3.32
CA CYS A 92 -6.21 -10.06 4.39
C CYS A 92 -5.15 -9.28 5.17
N ILE A 93 -5.25 -9.34 6.49
CA ILE A 93 -4.41 -8.60 7.43
C ILE A 93 -3.53 -9.60 8.17
N GLY A 94 -2.21 -9.42 8.07
CA GLY A 94 -1.25 -10.00 8.98
C GLY A 94 -0.92 -9.04 10.12
N ASP A 95 -0.77 -9.57 11.33
CA ASP A 95 -0.47 -8.78 12.53
C ASP A 95 0.68 -9.40 13.31
N LEU A 96 1.56 -8.55 13.82
CA LEU A 96 2.65 -8.94 14.71
C LEU A 96 2.88 -7.85 15.76
N GLU A 97 2.95 -8.24 17.02
CA GLU A 97 3.44 -7.39 18.09
C GLU A 97 4.97 -7.32 18.06
N VAL A 98 5.52 -6.11 18.12
CA VAL A 98 6.95 -5.84 18.13
C VAL A 98 7.28 -4.82 19.23
N ASP A 99 8.57 -4.62 19.48
CA ASP A 99 9.05 -3.67 20.49
C ASP A 99 9.97 -2.61 19.87
N GLY A 100 10.50 -1.72 20.72
CA GLY A 100 11.46 -0.70 20.28
C GLY A 100 12.75 -1.26 19.69
N SER A 101 13.16 -2.48 20.07
CA SER A 101 14.35 -3.12 19.51
C SER A 101 14.15 -3.50 18.05
N PHE A 102 12.96 -4.00 17.70
CA PHE A 102 12.59 -4.27 16.31
C PHE A 102 12.57 -2.98 15.50
N ILE A 103 11.98 -1.89 16.00
CA ILE A 103 11.96 -0.60 15.29
C ILE A 103 13.38 -0.07 15.07
N ALA A 104 14.25 -0.19 16.06
CA ALA A 104 15.65 0.20 15.93
C ALA A 104 16.39 -0.63 14.87
N LYS A 105 16.12 -1.94 14.79
CA LYS A 105 16.64 -2.81 13.72
C LYS A 105 16.07 -2.41 12.36
N PHE A 106 14.76 -2.21 12.26
CA PHE A 106 14.08 -1.81 11.03
C PHE A 106 14.65 -0.50 10.46
N ARG A 107 14.90 0.51 11.31
CA ARG A 107 15.51 1.78 10.91
C ARG A 107 16.94 1.61 10.36
N LYS A 108 17.71 0.68 10.93
CA LYS A 108 19.13 0.47 10.60
C LYS A 108 19.35 -0.55 9.48
N ALA A 109 18.35 -1.39 9.19
CA ALA A 109 18.44 -2.40 8.16
C ALA A 109 18.79 -1.74 6.82
N ASN A 110 19.70 -2.34 6.06
CA ASN A 110 20.09 -1.82 4.75
C ASN A 110 19.05 -2.22 3.69
N ALA A 111 18.49 -3.42 3.83
CA ALA A 111 17.44 -3.93 2.96
C ALA A 111 16.29 -4.49 3.78
N VAL A 112 15.07 -4.10 3.43
CA VAL A 112 13.85 -4.58 4.07
C VAL A 112 12.90 -5.13 3.00
N TYR A 113 12.38 -6.32 3.21
CA TYR A 113 11.46 -6.96 2.27
C TYR A 113 10.22 -7.49 2.97
N LEU A 114 9.06 -7.25 2.36
CA LEU A 114 7.82 -7.98 2.63
C LEU A 114 7.71 -9.15 1.65
N GLN A 115 7.62 -10.35 2.18
CA GLN A 115 7.50 -11.58 1.42
C GLN A 115 6.16 -12.27 1.68
N MET A 116 5.58 -12.81 0.62
CA MET A 116 4.32 -13.56 0.67
C MET A 116 4.28 -14.57 -0.48
N VAL A 117 3.49 -15.62 -0.34
CA VAL A 117 3.36 -16.66 -1.37
C VAL A 117 1.98 -16.56 -2.00
N ASN A 118 1.90 -16.50 -3.33
CA ASN A 118 0.62 -16.46 -4.04
C ASN A 118 0.02 -17.87 -4.22
N GLY A 119 -1.22 -17.96 -4.72
CA GLY A 119 -1.92 -19.23 -4.96
C GLY A 119 -1.20 -20.23 -5.88
N THR A 120 -0.29 -19.75 -6.73
CA THR A 120 0.53 -20.60 -7.62
C THR A 120 1.80 -21.16 -6.93
N GLY A 121 2.04 -20.78 -5.67
CA GLY A 121 3.25 -21.15 -4.93
C GLY A 121 4.45 -20.25 -5.20
N ARG A 122 4.31 -19.18 -5.98
CA ARG A 122 5.39 -18.22 -6.24
C ARG A 122 5.51 -17.23 -5.07
N THR A 123 6.74 -17.02 -4.60
CA THR A 123 7.05 -15.99 -3.61
C THR A 123 7.13 -14.63 -4.28
N LEU A 124 6.32 -13.69 -3.82
CA LEU A 124 6.45 -12.28 -4.11
C LEU A 124 7.27 -11.62 -3.00
N SER A 125 8.29 -10.85 -3.37
CA SER A 125 9.17 -10.13 -2.46
C SER A 125 9.16 -8.64 -2.79
N LEU A 126 8.42 -7.86 -2.01
CA LEU A 126 8.26 -6.42 -2.18
C LEU A 126 9.30 -5.69 -1.33
N PRO A 127 10.14 -4.81 -1.90
CA PRO A 127 11.03 -3.98 -1.11
C PRO A 127 10.21 -2.97 -0.31
N ILE A 128 10.46 -2.89 0.99
CA ILE A 128 9.99 -1.79 1.85
C ILE A 128 11.09 -0.72 1.81
N SER A 129 10.73 0.50 1.42
CA SER A 129 11.69 1.60 1.39
C SER A 129 11.86 2.16 2.80
N ASN A 130 13.09 2.18 3.31
CA ASN A 130 13.46 2.78 4.60
C ASN A 130 14.02 4.21 4.46
N ALA A 131 14.14 4.73 3.23
CA ALA A 131 14.88 5.96 2.92
C ALA A 131 14.42 7.19 3.71
N ASP A 132 13.10 7.33 3.90
CA ASP A 132 12.46 8.43 4.63
C ASP A 132 11.79 7.98 5.93
N PHE A 133 11.91 6.70 6.30
CA PHE A 133 11.28 6.14 7.50
C PHE A 133 11.65 6.92 8.74
N GLY A 134 12.95 7.17 8.96
CA GLY A 134 13.41 7.84 10.17
C GLY A 134 12.85 9.25 10.31
N LYS A 135 12.82 10.00 9.20
CA LYS A 135 12.24 11.35 9.15
C LYS A 135 10.75 11.33 9.45
N ALA A 136 10.00 10.39 8.87
CA ALA A 136 8.57 10.26 9.12
C ALA A 136 8.28 9.81 10.56
N TYR A 137 9.10 8.91 11.10
CA TYR A 137 8.96 8.36 12.45
C TYR A 137 9.24 9.39 13.54
N ASP A 138 10.31 10.18 13.40
CA ASP A 138 10.68 11.21 14.37
C ASP A 138 9.86 12.50 14.19
N GLY A 139 9.29 12.70 13.00
CA GLY A 139 8.50 13.88 12.67
C GLY A 139 7.15 13.96 13.39
N PRO A 140 6.53 15.15 13.40
CA PRO A 140 5.16 15.29 13.86
C PRO A 140 4.24 14.47 12.93
N GLY A 141 3.35 13.68 13.52
CA GLY A 141 2.30 13.03 12.75
C GLY A 141 1.30 14.05 12.23
N MET A 142 0.78 13.79 11.04
CA MET A 142 -0.36 14.52 10.49
C MET A 142 -1.61 14.19 11.30
N ASP A 143 -2.48 15.17 11.52
CA ASP A 143 -3.80 14.91 12.11
C ASP A 143 -4.63 14.02 11.17
N ALA A 144 -5.33 13.03 11.74
CA ALA A 144 -6.11 12.07 10.97
C ALA A 144 -7.19 12.73 10.10
N LYS A 145 -7.84 13.82 10.53
CA LYS A 145 -8.84 14.52 9.72
C LYS A 145 -8.19 15.21 8.53
N VAL A 146 -7.02 15.81 8.73
CA VAL A 146 -6.24 16.41 7.65
C VAL A 146 -5.80 15.35 6.64
N ALA A 147 -5.30 14.20 7.12
CA ALA A 147 -4.88 13.10 6.26
C ALA A 147 -6.06 12.52 5.44
N MET A 148 -7.22 12.31 6.08
CA MET A 148 -8.44 11.85 5.39
C MET A 148 -8.90 12.83 4.32
N GLU A 149 -8.87 14.14 4.59
CA GLU A 149 -9.27 15.16 3.61
C GLU A 149 -8.29 15.22 2.42
N GLN A 150 -6.98 15.11 2.68
CA GLN A 150 -5.99 15.04 1.62
C GLN A 150 -6.18 13.79 0.74
N GLU A 151 -6.45 12.64 1.35
CA GLU A 151 -6.68 11.41 0.60
C GLU A 151 -7.97 11.48 -0.22
N ARG A 152 -9.04 12.06 0.34
CA ARG A 152 -10.29 12.32 -0.39
C ARG A 152 -10.03 13.16 -1.64
N LYS A 153 -9.27 14.24 -1.52
CA LYS A 153 -8.89 15.10 -2.66
C LYS A 153 -8.08 14.33 -3.70
N ARG A 154 -7.08 13.56 -3.29
CA ARG A 154 -6.29 12.73 -4.23
C ARG A 154 -7.15 11.72 -4.97
N MET A 155 -8.08 11.07 -4.26
CA MET A 155 -8.99 10.10 -4.86
C MET A 155 -9.95 10.75 -5.85
N GLU A 156 -10.41 11.97 -5.58
CA GLU A 156 -11.25 12.76 -6.49
C GLU A 156 -10.47 13.17 -7.75
N GLU A 157 -9.25 13.69 -7.59
CA GLU A 157 -8.34 14.03 -8.69
C GLU A 157 -8.00 12.80 -9.54
N ALA A 158 -7.71 11.66 -8.92
CA ALA A 158 -7.42 10.42 -9.62
C ALA A 158 -8.62 9.90 -10.43
N ARG A 159 -9.84 10.00 -9.87
CA ARG A 159 -11.08 9.65 -10.59
C ARG A 159 -11.31 10.56 -11.78
N ALA A 160 -11.12 11.87 -11.61
CA ALA A 160 -11.25 12.85 -12.69
C ALA A 160 -10.23 12.58 -13.81
N ALA A 161 -8.97 12.30 -13.46
CA ALA A 161 -7.93 11.96 -14.41
C ALA A 161 -8.25 10.66 -15.18
N ALA A 162 -8.75 9.63 -14.50
CA ALA A 162 -9.16 8.37 -15.13
C ALA A 162 -10.31 8.56 -16.12
N GLN A 163 -11.32 9.37 -15.77
CA GLN A 163 -12.45 9.68 -16.66
C GLN A 163 -11.98 10.45 -17.90
N GLN A 164 -11.10 11.44 -17.73
CA GLN A 164 -10.52 12.19 -18.85
C GLN A 164 -9.73 11.27 -19.79
N GLN A 165 -8.93 10.34 -19.26
CA GLN A 165 -8.20 9.37 -20.07
C GLN A 165 -9.14 8.44 -20.85
N GLU A 166 -10.23 7.98 -20.22
CA GLU A 166 -11.23 7.15 -20.89
C GLU A 166 -11.92 7.89 -22.04
N GLU A 167 -12.32 9.15 -21.83
CA GLU A 167 -12.96 9.97 -22.85
C GLU A 167 -12.02 10.27 -24.03
N GLN A 168 -10.77 10.64 -23.74
CA GLN A 168 -9.73 10.82 -24.76
C GLN A 168 -9.47 9.53 -25.54
N GLY A 169 -9.42 8.39 -24.85
CA GLY A 169 -9.27 7.08 -25.48
C GLY A 169 -10.42 6.75 -26.44
N LYS A 170 -11.67 6.97 -26.03
CA LYS A 170 -12.85 6.78 -26.89
C LYS A 170 -12.83 7.71 -28.09
N ALA A 171 -12.52 8.99 -27.91
CA ALA A 171 -12.43 9.96 -28.99
C ALA A 171 -11.34 9.59 -30.01
N ALA A 172 -10.17 9.15 -29.53
CA ALA A 172 -9.09 8.69 -30.40
C ALA A 172 -9.47 7.45 -31.21
N LEU A 173 -10.19 6.49 -30.59
CA LEU A 173 -10.70 5.31 -31.29
C LEU A 173 -11.74 5.66 -32.35
N LEU A 174 -12.67 6.58 -32.06
CA LEU A 174 -13.67 7.05 -33.02
C LEU A 174 -13.00 7.72 -34.23
N LYS A 175 -12.04 8.61 -33.99
CA LYS A 175 -11.28 9.29 -35.04
C LYS A 175 -10.53 8.29 -35.92
N LYS A 176 -9.83 7.33 -35.30
CA LYS A 176 -9.12 6.27 -36.01
C LYS A 176 -10.06 5.40 -36.85
N GLY A 177 -11.26 5.10 -36.34
CA GLY A 177 -12.29 4.39 -37.09
C GLY A 177 -12.74 5.15 -38.33
N GLN A 178 -13.00 6.45 -38.21
CA GLN A 178 -13.38 7.32 -39.34
C GLN A 178 -12.28 7.43 -40.39
N GLU A 179 -11.02 7.54 -39.98
CA GLU A 179 -9.86 7.54 -40.88
C GLU A 179 -9.72 6.22 -41.63
N LEU A 180 -9.92 5.09 -40.95
CA LEU A 180 -9.86 3.76 -41.57
C LEU A 180 -10.96 3.56 -42.62
N GLU A 181 -12.19 4.00 -42.32
CA GLU A 181 -13.31 3.93 -43.26
C GLU A 181 -13.09 4.85 -44.49
N ARG A 182 -12.53 6.04 -44.29
CA ARG A 182 -12.14 6.92 -45.40
C ARG A 182 -11.05 6.30 -46.28
N ALA A 183 -10.04 5.67 -45.69
CA ALA A 183 -8.98 4.99 -46.42
C ALA A 183 -9.51 3.79 -47.24
N LYS A 184 -10.45 3.02 -46.68
CA LYS A 184 -11.13 1.93 -47.42
C LYS A 184 -11.96 2.44 -48.59
N ALA A 185 -12.68 3.55 -48.40
CA ALA A 185 -13.48 4.16 -49.47
C ALA A 185 -12.61 4.70 -50.63
N GLN A 186 -11.38 5.11 -50.34
CA GLN A 186 -10.42 5.63 -51.34
C GLN A 186 -9.61 4.51 -52.04
N GLY A 187 -9.44 3.35 -51.42
CA GLY A 187 -8.74 2.20 -52.01
C GLY A 187 -9.62 1.25 -52.86
N ALA A 188 -10.90 1.58 -53.03
CA ALA A 188 -11.86 0.82 -53.86
C ALA A 188 -12.07 1.43 -55.27
N GLN A 189 -11.23 2.39 -55.66
CA GLN A 189 -11.09 2.93 -57.02
C GLN A 189 -9.77 2.48 -57.63
#